data_AF-A0A2B8BJ72-F1
#
_entry.id   AF-A0A2B8BJ72-F1
#
_cell.length_a   1.000
_cell.length_b   1.000
_cell.length_c   1.000
_cell.angle_alpha   90.00
_cell.angle_beta   90.00
_cell.angle_gamma   90.00
#
_symmetry.space_group_name_H-M   'P 1'
#
loop_
_entity.id
_entity.type
_entity.pdbx_description
1 polymer ?
#
loop_
_entity_poly.entity_id
_entity_poly.type
_entity_poly.pdbx_seq_one_letter_code
_entity_poly.pdbx_strand_id
1 'polypeptide(L)'
;MTSPIAPTAPAAQAEPVLDLRAIPPYQRHQLIFASVQDLTPGDGFSLVNDHDPRPLHHQLLSLFGASFSWEYLQQGPEVWQVRISRPEGAAAASLRVSIDRNGDVTVVAGDARLGPDGSGGSVCEVTDVPPGTPEGDVLALLQGVIPPAGVVGIAYERLLARRNGSCCGGMCG
;
A
#
# COMPACT_ATOMS: atom_id res chain seq x y z
N MET A 1 -30.90 -29.42 -0.55
CA MET A 1 -30.71 -28.56 0.63
C MET A 1 -29.27 -28.07 0.59
N THR A 2 -29.02 -26.98 -0.14
CA THR A 2 -27.72 -26.27 -0.09
C THR A 2 -28.04 -24.80 -0.25
N SER A 3 -27.96 -24.06 0.85
CA SER A 3 -28.17 -22.62 0.89
C SER A 3 -27.11 -21.90 0.04
N PRO A 4 -27.46 -20.83 -0.68
CA PRO A 4 -26.45 -19.95 -1.26
C PRO A 4 -25.75 -19.15 -0.16
N ILE A 5 -24.44 -19.07 -0.27
CA ILE A 5 -23.55 -18.26 0.57
C ILE A 5 -23.81 -16.80 0.17
N ALA A 6 -24.44 -16.03 1.06
CA ALA A 6 -24.56 -14.59 0.90
C ALA A 6 -23.17 -13.95 1.13
N PRO A 7 -22.71 -13.00 0.30
CA PRO A 7 -21.61 -12.14 0.71
C PRO A 7 -22.06 -11.36 1.94
N THR A 8 -21.31 -11.53 3.03
CA THR A 8 -21.48 -10.72 4.24
C THR A 8 -21.10 -9.29 3.91
N ALA A 9 -22.09 -8.44 3.66
CA ALA A 9 -21.94 -7.00 3.74
C ALA A 9 -21.81 -6.63 5.23
N PRO A 10 -20.74 -5.96 5.68
CA PRO A 10 -20.73 -5.40 7.02
C PRO A 10 -21.79 -4.29 7.11
N ALA A 11 -22.51 -4.28 8.23
CA ALA A 11 -23.64 -3.43 8.49
C ALA A 11 -23.26 -1.95 8.64
N ALA A 12 -23.91 -1.09 7.86
CA ALA A 12 -24.45 0.24 8.20
C ALA A 12 -23.77 1.05 9.33
N GLN A 13 -22.48 1.38 9.20
CA GLN A 13 -22.04 2.72 9.56
C GLN A 13 -22.27 3.58 8.31
N ALA A 14 -22.90 4.75 8.45
CA ALA A 14 -23.06 5.67 7.33
C ALA A 14 -21.65 6.13 6.91
N GLU A 15 -21.10 5.45 5.91
CA GLU A 15 -19.77 5.74 5.39
C GLU A 15 -19.76 7.19 4.91
N PRO A 16 -18.76 8.01 5.31
CA PRO A 16 -18.76 9.44 5.04
C PRO A 16 -18.93 9.71 3.54
N VAL A 17 -19.77 10.68 3.19
CA VAL A 17 -20.04 11.04 1.80
C VAL A 17 -19.36 12.37 1.49
N LEU A 18 -18.45 12.35 0.51
CA LEU A 18 -17.78 13.52 -0.03
C LEU A 18 -18.44 13.93 -1.35
N ASP A 19 -19.36 14.90 -1.29
CA ASP A 19 -20.03 15.43 -2.48
C ASP A 19 -19.23 16.56 -3.14
N LEU A 20 -18.55 16.24 -4.25
CA LEU A 20 -17.73 17.20 -4.99
C LEU A 20 -18.55 18.29 -5.66
N ARG A 21 -19.85 18.08 -5.89
CA ARG A 21 -20.72 19.09 -6.51
C ARG A 21 -20.89 20.31 -5.60
N ALA A 22 -20.78 20.11 -4.29
CA ALA A 22 -20.80 21.17 -3.29
C ALA A 22 -19.44 21.87 -3.10
N ILE A 23 -18.36 21.35 -3.69
CA ILE A 23 -16.98 21.81 -3.46
C ILE A 23 -16.43 22.53 -4.70
N PRO A 24 -15.80 23.71 -4.55
CA PRO A 24 -15.15 24.40 -5.66
C PRO A 24 -14.08 23.55 -6.35
N PRO A 25 -13.98 23.53 -7.70
CA PRO A 25 -13.07 22.65 -8.43
C PRO A 25 -11.61 22.66 -7.98
N TYR A 26 -11.10 23.82 -7.56
CA TYR A 26 -9.71 23.99 -7.12
C TYR A 26 -9.42 23.33 -5.75
N GLN A 27 -10.44 23.06 -4.93
CA GLN A 27 -10.28 22.42 -3.61
C GLN A 27 -10.47 20.90 -3.67
N ARG A 28 -11.21 20.39 -4.67
CA ARG A 28 -11.61 18.99 -4.78
C ARG A 28 -10.43 18.04 -4.65
N HIS A 29 -9.39 18.22 -5.46
CA HIS A 29 -8.24 17.32 -5.48
C HIS A 29 -7.52 17.27 -4.13
N GLN A 30 -7.23 18.43 -3.54
CA GLN A 30 -6.54 18.50 -2.23
C GLN A 30 -7.33 17.79 -1.15
N LEU A 31 -8.66 18.01 -1.10
CA LEU A 31 -9.53 17.41 -0.11
C LEU A 31 -9.64 15.89 -0.29
N ILE A 32 -9.75 15.40 -1.53
CA ILE A 32 -9.82 13.96 -1.81
C ILE A 32 -8.50 13.28 -1.42
N PHE A 33 -7.35 13.87 -1.77
CA PHE A 33 -6.05 13.30 -1.42
C PHE A 33 -5.85 13.24 0.09
N ALA A 34 -6.19 14.31 0.81
CA ALA A 34 -6.16 14.32 2.27
C ALA A 34 -7.09 13.25 2.85
N SER A 35 -8.32 13.15 2.33
CA SER A 35 -9.29 12.15 2.79
C SER A 35 -8.78 10.72 2.60
N VAL A 36 -8.15 10.42 1.46
CA VAL A 36 -7.58 9.09 1.19
C VAL A 36 -6.36 8.81 2.09
N GLN A 37 -5.53 9.82 2.35
CA GLN A 37 -4.36 9.68 3.22
C GLN A 37 -4.76 9.46 4.69
N ASP A 38 -5.84 10.09 5.13
CA ASP A 38 -6.35 9.99 6.51
C ASP A 38 -7.16 8.70 6.75
N LEU A 39 -7.48 7.91 5.70
CA LEU A 39 -8.18 6.65 5.88
C LEU A 39 -7.37 5.66 6.72
N THR A 40 -8.01 5.12 7.74
CA THR A 40 -7.55 3.96 8.52
C THR A 40 -7.85 2.65 7.77
N PRO A 41 -7.03 1.60 7.95
CA PRO A 41 -7.32 0.29 7.36
C PRO A 41 -8.71 -0.23 7.78
N GLY A 42 -9.52 -0.62 6.80
CA GLY A 42 -10.92 -1.02 6.98
C GLY A 42 -11.91 0.11 6.68
N ASP A 43 -11.49 1.37 6.76
CA ASP A 43 -12.38 2.52 6.54
C ASP A 43 -12.45 2.95 5.08
N GLY A 44 -13.50 3.68 4.75
CA GLY A 44 -13.72 4.26 3.44
C GLY A 44 -14.63 5.48 3.47
N PHE A 45 -14.78 6.11 2.31
CA PHE A 45 -15.75 7.16 2.06
C PHE A 45 -16.32 7.05 0.65
N SER A 46 -17.54 7.54 0.45
CA SER A 46 -18.20 7.62 -0.85
C SER A 46 -18.00 8.99 -1.48
N LEU A 47 -17.39 9.04 -2.66
CA LEU A 47 -17.23 10.24 -3.47
C LEU A 47 -18.39 10.39 -4.45
N VAL A 48 -19.07 11.53 -4.43
CA VAL A 48 -20.14 11.87 -5.40
C VAL A 48 -19.65 12.95 -6.36
N ASN A 49 -19.81 12.72 -7.65
CA ASN A 49 -19.37 13.62 -8.71
C ASN A 49 -20.43 13.77 -9.82
N ASP A 50 -20.39 14.90 -10.53
CA ASP A 50 -21.27 15.21 -11.67
C ASP A 50 -20.83 14.55 -12.99
N HIS A 51 -19.61 14.02 -13.03
CA HIS A 51 -19.05 13.30 -14.17
C HIS A 51 -18.23 12.11 -13.70
N ASP A 52 -17.84 11.28 -14.65
CA ASP A 52 -17.00 10.11 -14.43
C ASP A 52 -15.65 10.47 -13.78
N PRO A 53 -15.36 10.00 -12.56
CA PRO A 53 -14.12 10.30 -11.84
C PRO A 53 -12.91 9.45 -12.29
N ARG A 54 -12.96 8.78 -13.45
CA ARG A 54 -11.80 8.05 -14.03
C ARG A 54 -10.46 8.80 -13.97
N PRO A 55 -10.34 10.09 -14.36
CA PRO A 55 -9.06 10.80 -14.29
C PRO A 55 -8.50 10.88 -12.87
N LEU A 56 -9.37 11.05 -11.88
CA LEU A 56 -9.01 11.08 -10.46
C LEU A 56 -8.56 9.70 -9.97
N HIS A 57 -9.23 8.63 -10.39
CA HIS A 57 -8.81 7.25 -10.09
C HIS A 57 -7.38 6.99 -10.54
N HIS A 58 -7.02 7.39 -11.77
CA HIS A 58 -5.66 7.20 -12.28
C HIS A 58 -4.60 8.00 -11.50
N GLN A 59 -4.95 9.22 -11.05
CA GLN A 59 -4.06 10.02 -10.20
C GLN A 59 -3.84 9.37 -8.83
N LEU A 60 -4.92 8.92 -8.18
CA LEU A 60 -4.83 8.20 -6.90
C LEU A 60 -4.02 6.92 -7.03
N LEU A 61 -4.23 6.14 -8.10
CA LEU A 61 -3.48 4.92 -8.37
C LEU A 61 -1.98 5.19 -8.53
N SER A 62 -1.62 6.31 -9.14
CA SER A 62 -0.21 6.70 -9.33
C SER A 62 0.45 7.17 -8.03
N LEU A 63 -0.32 7.72 -7.09
CA LEU A 63 0.19 8.24 -5.81
C LEU A 63 0.18 7.19 -4.68
N PHE A 64 -0.89 6.39 -4.58
CA PHE A 64 -1.13 5.47 -3.47
C PHE A 64 -0.98 3.99 -3.88
N GLY A 65 -0.85 3.70 -5.17
CA GLY A 65 -0.71 2.33 -5.67
C GLY A 65 -1.83 1.42 -5.19
N ALA A 66 -1.47 0.24 -4.68
CA ALA A 66 -2.41 -0.76 -4.16
C ALA A 66 -2.90 -0.47 -2.72
N SER A 67 -2.58 0.70 -2.16
CA SER A 67 -2.91 1.03 -0.76
C SER A 67 -4.36 1.43 -0.52
N PHE A 68 -5.16 1.55 -1.59
CA PHE A 68 -6.59 1.82 -1.54
C PHE A 68 -7.34 0.96 -2.56
N SER A 69 -8.65 0.86 -2.38
CA SER A 69 -9.57 0.22 -3.31
C SER A 69 -10.55 1.24 -3.88
N TRP A 70 -11.00 0.96 -5.10
CA TRP A 70 -11.93 1.81 -5.85
C TRP A 70 -13.11 0.97 -6.34
N GLU A 71 -14.32 1.33 -5.94
CA GLU A 71 -15.55 0.63 -6.30
C GLU A 71 -16.59 1.62 -6.82
N TYR A 72 -17.21 1.33 -7.95
CA TYR A 72 -18.34 2.15 -8.44
C TYR A 72 -19.62 1.73 -7.73
N LEU A 73 -20.22 2.63 -6.97
CA LEU A 73 -21.53 2.45 -6.37
C LEU A 73 -22.64 2.87 -7.33
N GLN A 74 -22.38 3.92 -8.10
CA GLN A 74 -23.29 4.41 -9.13
C GLN A 74 -22.49 4.95 -10.32
N GLN A 75 -22.89 4.55 -11.51
CA GLN A 75 -22.40 5.10 -12.77
C GLN A 75 -23.54 5.90 -13.38
N GLY A 76 -23.23 7.07 -13.95
CA GLY A 76 -24.21 8.09 -14.35
C GLY A 76 -25.22 7.64 -15.42
N PRO A 77 -25.93 8.60 -16.05
CA PRO A 77 -25.49 9.97 -16.31
C PRO A 77 -25.85 11.00 -15.24
N GLU A 78 -26.78 10.70 -14.34
CA GLU A 78 -27.31 11.69 -13.39
C GLU A 78 -26.37 11.92 -12.19
N VAL A 79 -25.75 10.85 -11.69
CA VAL A 79 -24.84 10.87 -10.55
C VAL A 79 -23.76 9.81 -10.74
N TRP A 80 -22.51 10.18 -10.49
CA TRP A 80 -21.40 9.24 -10.38
C TRP A 80 -21.00 9.12 -8.92
N GLN A 81 -21.09 7.92 -8.36
CA GLN A 81 -20.71 7.64 -6.99
C GLN A 81 -19.70 6.50 -6.95
N VAL A 82 -18.57 6.74 -6.29
CA VAL A 82 -17.53 5.73 -6.09
C VAL A 82 -17.19 5.63 -4.61
N ARG A 83 -16.96 4.42 -4.14
CA ARG A 83 -16.42 4.14 -2.82
C ARG A 83 -14.91 4.05 -2.92
N ILE A 84 -14.23 4.84 -2.09
CA ILE A 84 -12.79 4.80 -1.92
C ILE A 84 -12.55 4.31 -0.51
N SER A 85 -11.88 3.17 -0.38
CA SER A 85 -11.60 2.58 0.94
C SER A 85 -10.16 2.13 1.04
N ARG A 86 -9.66 2.05 2.27
CA ARG A 86 -8.35 1.49 2.57
C ARG A 86 -8.58 0.06 3.07
N PRO A 87 -8.08 -1.00 2.38
CA PRO A 87 -8.40 -2.37 2.76
C PRO A 87 -8.00 -2.72 4.20
N GLU A 88 -8.73 -3.60 4.87
CA GLU A 88 -8.33 -4.15 6.18
C GLU A 88 -7.03 -4.95 5.99
N GLY A 89 -5.92 -4.50 6.58
CA GLY A 89 -4.57 -4.96 6.24
C GLY A 89 -3.74 -3.98 5.42
N ALA A 90 -4.29 -2.80 5.11
CA ALA A 90 -3.60 -1.70 4.43
C ALA A 90 -2.72 -0.81 5.31
N ALA A 91 -2.53 -1.16 6.58
CA ALA A 91 -1.41 -0.62 7.34
C ALA A 91 -0.12 -1.01 6.62
N ALA A 92 0.85 -0.10 6.58
CA ALA A 92 2.22 -0.39 6.14
C ALA A 92 2.66 -1.73 6.74
N ALA A 93 2.69 -2.78 5.93
CA ALA A 93 3.07 -4.09 6.42
C ALA A 93 4.57 -4.05 6.68
N SER A 94 4.99 -4.69 7.77
CA SER A 94 6.40 -4.91 8.04
C SER A 94 6.71 -6.37 7.77
N LEU A 95 7.67 -6.65 6.90
CA LEU A 95 8.09 -8.00 6.56
C LEU A 95 9.50 -8.24 7.10
N ARG A 96 9.68 -9.25 7.95
CA ARG A 96 11.03 -9.62 8.40
C ARG A 96 11.65 -10.64 7.47
N VAL A 97 12.91 -10.39 7.13
CA VAL A 97 13.69 -11.19 6.19
C VAL A 97 15.07 -11.46 6.76
N SER A 98 15.61 -12.65 6.53
CA SER A 98 17.03 -12.95 6.73
C SER A 98 17.75 -12.82 5.41
N ILE A 99 18.83 -12.04 5.38
CA ILE A 99 19.70 -11.81 4.23
C ILE A 99 21.05 -12.46 4.53
N ASP A 100 21.46 -13.43 3.72
CA ASP A 100 22.76 -14.09 3.87
C ASP A 100 23.90 -13.29 3.21
N ARG A 101 25.13 -13.79 3.36
CA ARG A 101 26.34 -13.20 2.77
C ARG A 101 26.42 -13.24 1.24
N ASN A 102 25.60 -14.06 0.60
CA ASN A 102 25.50 -14.18 -0.86
C ASN A 102 24.38 -13.27 -1.42
N GLY A 103 23.60 -12.64 -0.54
CA GLY A 103 22.44 -11.84 -0.89
C GLY A 103 21.19 -12.70 -1.16
N ASP A 104 21.17 -13.95 -0.71
CA ASP A 104 19.98 -14.79 -0.66
C ASP A 104 19.10 -14.37 0.51
N VAL A 105 17.79 -14.30 0.24
CA VAL A 105 16.83 -13.70 1.15
C VAL A 105 15.71 -14.67 1.44
N THR A 106 15.37 -14.82 2.72
CA THR A 106 14.28 -15.68 3.19
C THR A 106 13.37 -14.92 4.14
N VAL A 107 12.05 -15.11 4.02
CA VAL A 107 11.10 -14.56 4.99
C VAL A 107 11.30 -15.29 6.32
N VAL A 108 11.38 -14.53 7.40
CA VAL A 108 11.42 -15.07 8.77
C VAL A 108 10.21 -14.60 9.55
N ALA A 109 9.93 -15.27 10.67
CA ALA A 109 8.82 -14.90 11.52
C ALA A 109 8.92 -13.43 11.98
N GLY A 110 7.77 -12.76 12.08
CA GLY A 110 7.68 -11.34 12.47
C GLY A 110 8.15 -11.02 13.88
N ASP A 111 8.52 -12.02 14.68
CA ASP A 111 9.11 -11.89 16.02
C ASP A 111 10.62 -12.20 16.04
N ALA A 112 11.22 -12.57 14.90
CA ALA A 112 12.64 -12.87 14.79
C ALA A 112 13.50 -11.67 15.22
N ARG A 113 14.59 -11.94 15.93
CA ARG A 113 15.51 -10.91 16.42
C ARG A 113 16.17 -10.20 15.23
N LEU A 114 16.01 -8.88 15.17
CA LEU A 114 16.69 -8.03 14.20
C LEU A 114 18.20 -7.94 14.47
N GLY A 115 18.97 -7.83 13.39
CA GLY A 115 20.44 -7.77 13.44
C GLY A 115 21.10 -9.08 13.03
N PRO A 116 22.38 -9.28 13.38
CA PRO A 116 23.15 -10.43 12.91
C PRO A 116 22.55 -11.74 13.43
N ASP A 117 22.37 -12.70 12.52
CA ASP A 117 21.74 -14.00 12.81
C ASP A 117 22.75 -15.04 13.37
N GLY A 118 24.03 -14.67 13.47
CA GLY A 118 25.12 -15.54 13.91
C GLY A 118 25.68 -16.48 12.83
N SER A 119 25.01 -16.61 11.68
CA SER A 119 25.48 -17.37 10.51
C SER A 119 26.38 -16.53 9.58
N GLY A 120 26.44 -15.21 9.85
CA GLY A 120 27.08 -14.22 8.99
C GLY A 120 26.07 -13.50 8.08
N GLY A 121 24.78 -13.84 8.19
CA GLY A 121 23.67 -13.08 7.65
C GLY A 121 23.15 -12.02 8.63
N SER A 122 22.10 -11.33 8.22
CA SER A 122 21.43 -10.32 9.04
C SER A 122 19.92 -10.37 8.83
N VAL A 123 19.19 -10.38 9.94
CA VAL A 123 17.74 -10.23 9.95
C VAL A 123 17.41 -8.74 9.88
N CYS A 124 16.64 -8.37 8.87
CA CYS A 124 16.18 -7.01 8.62
C CYS A 124 14.66 -6.98 8.56
N GLU A 125 14.09 -5.83 8.94
CA GLU A 125 12.68 -5.53 8.76
C GLU A 125 12.53 -4.62 7.53
N VAL A 126 11.71 -5.05 6.59
CA VAL A 126 11.25 -4.17 5.52
C VAL A 126 10.07 -3.38 6.05
N THR A 127 10.20 -2.06 6.14
CA THR A 127 9.13 -1.17 6.58
C THR A 127 8.36 -0.62 5.40
N ASP A 128 7.13 -0.16 5.65
CA ASP A 128 6.32 0.55 4.66
C ASP A 128 5.99 -0.30 3.42
N VAL A 129 5.88 -1.63 3.58
CA VAL A 129 5.48 -2.52 2.48
C VAL A 129 4.02 -2.19 2.13
N PRO A 130 3.73 -1.80 0.88
CA PRO A 130 2.38 -1.52 0.46
C PRO A 130 1.52 -2.78 0.63
N PRO A 131 0.29 -2.62 1.11
CA PRO A 131 -0.58 -3.77 1.29
C PRO A 131 -0.95 -4.42 -0.03
N GLY A 132 -1.19 -5.72 0.01
CA GLY A 132 -1.38 -6.52 -1.20
C GLY A 132 -0.09 -6.77 -2.00
N THR A 133 1.06 -6.22 -1.57
CA THR A 133 2.36 -6.60 -2.15
C THR A 133 2.65 -8.06 -1.78
N PRO A 134 2.79 -8.97 -2.75
CA PRO A 134 3.12 -10.35 -2.45
C PRO A 134 4.56 -10.44 -1.91
N GLU A 135 4.79 -11.32 -0.94
CA GLU A 135 6.11 -11.51 -0.32
C GLU A 135 7.19 -11.79 -1.37
N GLY A 136 6.84 -12.52 -2.44
CA GLY A 136 7.74 -12.80 -3.57
C GLY A 136 8.26 -11.54 -4.29
N ASP A 137 7.44 -10.48 -4.40
CA ASP A 137 7.88 -9.22 -5.00
C ASP A 137 8.85 -8.47 -4.08
N VAL A 138 8.61 -8.53 -2.77
CA VAL A 138 9.50 -7.95 -1.75
C VAL A 138 10.84 -8.70 -1.73
N LEU A 139 10.83 -10.03 -1.76
CA LEU A 139 12.03 -10.86 -1.86
C LEU A 139 12.83 -10.56 -3.13
N ALA A 140 12.14 -10.44 -4.28
CA ALA A 140 12.78 -10.09 -5.55
C ALA A 140 13.43 -8.70 -5.55
N LEU A 141 12.91 -7.76 -4.75
CA LEU A 141 13.52 -6.44 -4.55
C LEU A 141 14.75 -6.49 -3.63
N LEU A 142 14.78 -7.44 -2.69
CA LEU A 142 15.87 -7.64 -1.73
C LEU A 142 17.00 -8.53 -2.26
N GLN A 143 16.78 -9.32 -3.31
CA GLN A 143 17.82 -10.20 -3.85
C GLN A 143 19.08 -9.41 -4.20
N GLY A 144 20.23 -9.83 -3.63
CA GLY A 144 21.52 -9.17 -3.80
C GLY A 144 21.67 -7.83 -3.06
N VAL A 145 20.78 -7.51 -2.12
CA VAL A 145 20.98 -6.43 -1.13
C VAL A 145 21.85 -6.99 -0.01
N ILE A 146 22.89 -6.25 0.38
CA ILE A 146 23.69 -6.54 1.57
C ILE A 146 23.57 -5.31 2.48
N PRO A 147 22.82 -5.38 3.58
CA PRO A 147 22.69 -4.26 4.50
C PRO A 147 24.04 -3.95 5.16
N PRO A 148 24.41 -2.67 5.33
CA PRO A 148 25.58 -2.29 6.13
C PRO A 148 25.46 -2.80 7.57
N ALA A 149 26.59 -3.04 8.22
CA ALA A 149 26.60 -3.51 9.60
C ALA A 149 25.79 -2.56 10.52
N GLY A 150 24.86 -3.13 11.28
CA GLY A 150 23.99 -2.39 12.20
C GLY A 150 22.70 -1.85 11.58
N VAL A 151 22.51 -1.94 10.26
CA VAL A 151 21.22 -1.64 9.61
C VAL A 151 20.27 -2.81 9.82
N VAL A 152 19.14 -2.53 10.45
CA VAL A 152 18.10 -3.52 10.75
C VAL A 152 16.73 -3.20 10.13
N GLY A 153 16.59 -2.03 9.52
CA GLY A 153 15.36 -1.55 8.89
C GLY A 153 15.62 -1.03 7.48
N ILE A 154 14.80 -1.47 6.53
CA ILE A 154 14.90 -1.10 5.11
C ILE A 154 13.52 -0.66 4.62
N ALA A 155 13.36 0.62 4.28
CA ALA A 155 12.09 1.09 3.71
C ALA A 155 11.85 0.50 2.32
N TYR A 156 10.62 0.06 2.04
CA TYR A 156 10.24 -0.53 0.75
C TYR A 156 10.55 0.38 -0.44
N GLU A 157 10.35 1.69 -0.31
CA GLU A 157 10.66 2.67 -1.35
C GLU A 157 12.15 2.70 -1.72
N ARG A 158 13.06 2.47 -0.76
CA ARG A 158 14.51 2.40 -1.04
C ARG A 158 14.84 1.19 -1.92
N LEU A 159 14.10 0.09 -1.74
CA LEU A 159 14.27 -1.10 -2.55
C LEU A 159 13.77 -0.88 -3.99
N LEU A 160 12.62 -0.20 -4.15
CA LEU A 160 12.09 0.20 -5.45
C LEU A 160 13.05 1.13 -6.20
N ALA A 161 13.59 2.15 -5.51
CA ALA A 161 14.54 3.09 -6.10
C ALA A 161 15.81 2.39 -6.63
N ARG A 162 16.26 1.35 -5.93
CA ARG A 162 17.39 0.49 -6.36
C ARG A 162 17.04 -0.28 -7.63
N ARG A 163 15.90 -0.99 -7.66
CA ARG A 163 15.52 -1.83 -8.81
C ARG A 163 15.32 -1.01 -10.09
N ASN A 164 14.81 0.21 -9.97
CA ASN A 164 14.63 1.12 -11.11
C ASN A 164 15.92 1.84 -11.55
N GLY A 165 17.08 1.52 -10.96
CA GLY A 165 18.37 2.08 -11.37
C GLY A 165 18.59 3.54 -10.99
N SER A 166 17.82 4.09 -10.03
CA SER A 166 17.89 5.50 -9.63
C SER A 166 18.92 5.78 -8.51
N CYS A 167 19.64 4.75 -8.03
CA CYS A 167 20.69 4.94 -7.02
C CYS A 167 22.00 5.48 -7.62
N CYS A 168 22.06 6.79 -7.82
CA CYS A 168 23.30 7.55 -7.75
C CYS A 168 23.76 7.67 -6.27
N GLY A 169 24.35 6.61 -5.73
CA GLY A 169 24.84 6.58 -4.34
C GLY A 169 25.78 5.42 -4.13
N GLY A 170 27.00 5.57 -4.64
CA GLY A 170 28.01 4.54 -4.71
C GLY A 170 28.45 3.98 -3.36
N MET A 171 28.73 2.68 -3.38
CA MET A 171 29.82 2.07 -2.63
C MET A 171 30.22 0.78 -3.38
N CYS A 172 30.87 0.99 -4.52
CA CYS A 172 31.85 0.03 -5.02
C CYS A 172 33.18 0.47 -4.40
N GLY A 173 33.72 -0.34 -3.50
CA GLY A 173 35.01 -0.16 -2.84
C GLY A 173 35.30 -1.37 -1.99
#